data_AF-A0A954IMJ9-F1
#
_entry.id   AF-A0A954IMJ9-F1
#
_cell.length_a   1.000
_cell.length_b   1.000
_cell.length_c   1.000
_cell.angle_alpha   90.00
_cell.angle_beta   90.00
_cell.angle_gamma   90.00
#
_symmetry.space_group_name_H-M   'P 1'
#
loop_
_entity.id
_entity.type
_entity.pdbx_description
1 polymer ?
#
loop_
_entity_poly.entity_id
_entity_poly.type
_entity_poly.pdbx_seq_one_letter_code
_entity_poly.pdbx_strand_id
1 'polypeptide(L)'
;MAGYREHISVSGMLGIAYAFAAVFLFGYSAIQAAIAAVLTWISGMLPDLDSESGRPIRELVGLTASLTPLILLQNVHAIGVSGDRALLFALLSYGTVRYGGAFLLAKLTVHRGMFHSIPALLISAELTFLAYRSDDVRVRLLMGLGVGIGFLSHLVLDELYSVQWNGTRL
;
A
#
# COMPACT_ATOMS: atom_id res chain seq x y z
N MET A 1 7.10 13.51 -13.25
CA MET A 1 6.33 12.88 -12.16
C MET A 1 4.87 13.09 -12.46
N ALA A 2 4.06 12.04 -12.37
CA ALA A 2 2.64 12.19 -12.58
C ALA A 2 2.01 12.93 -11.38
N GLY A 3 0.78 13.42 -11.53
CA GLY A 3 0.09 14.07 -10.43
C GLY A 3 -0.55 13.06 -9.48
N TYR A 4 -0.82 13.49 -8.25
CA TYR A 4 -1.52 12.68 -7.24
C TYR A 4 -2.85 12.10 -7.73
N ARG A 5 -3.60 12.85 -8.57
CA ARG A 5 -4.88 12.39 -9.13
C ARG A 5 -4.68 11.25 -10.13
N GLU A 6 -3.64 11.35 -10.96
CA GLU A 6 -3.28 10.35 -11.95
C GLU A 6 -2.91 9.03 -11.24
N HIS A 7 -2.04 9.09 -10.23
CA HIS A 7 -1.65 7.90 -9.49
C HIS A 7 -2.86 7.24 -8.80
N ILE A 8 -3.77 8.00 -8.17
CA ILE A 8 -4.98 7.44 -7.53
C ILE A 8 -5.88 6.78 -8.56
N SER A 9 -6.08 7.44 -9.70
CA SER A 9 -7.02 6.97 -10.72
C SER A 9 -6.51 5.69 -11.38
N VAL A 10 -5.23 5.66 -11.76
CA VAL A 10 -4.61 4.50 -12.41
C VAL A 10 -4.52 3.32 -11.46
N SER A 11 -4.02 3.52 -10.24
CA SER A 11 -3.97 2.43 -9.24
C SER A 11 -5.36 1.91 -8.86
N GLY A 12 -6.38 2.78 -8.83
CA GLY A 12 -7.77 2.38 -8.59
C GLY A 12 -8.34 1.53 -9.72
N MET A 13 -8.13 1.94 -10.98
CA MET A 13 -8.50 1.15 -12.15
C MET A 13 -7.78 -0.19 -12.20
N LEU A 14 -6.47 -0.20 -11.88
CA LEU A 14 -5.68 -1.44 -11.77
C LEU A 14 -6.21 -2.34 -10.67
N GLY A 15 -6.62 -1.79 -9.52
CA GLY A 15 -7.24 -2.56 -8.44
C GLY A 15 -8.52 -3.27 -8.89
N ILE A 16 -9.40 -2.57 -9.62
CA ILE A 16 -10.63 -3.16 -10.18
C ILE A 16 -10.29 -4.26 -11.20
N ALA A 17 -9.37 -3.99 -12.13
CA ALA A 17 -8.95 -4.96 -13.13
C ALA A 17 -8.31 -6.21 -12.50
N TYR A 18 -7.48 -5.99 -11.47
CA TYR A 18 -6.82 -7.06 -10.74
C TYR A 18 -7.82 -7.92 -9.96
N ALA A 19 -8.82 -7.30 -9.32
CA ALA A 19 -9.91 -8.01 -8.65
C ALA A 19 -10.75 -8.84 -9.63
N PHE A 20 -11.06 -8.28 -10.80
CA PHE A 20 -11.77 -8.99 -11.86
C PHE A 20 -10.97 -10.23 -12.31
N ALA A 21 -9.68 -10.06 -12.60
CA ALA A 21 -8.80 -11.17 -12.95
C ALA A 21 -8.74 -12.23 -11.83
N ALA A 22 -8.62 -11.79 -10.57
CA ALA A 22 -8.57 -12.68 -9.42
C ALA A 22 -9.81 -13.59 -9.32
N VAL A 23 -11.01 -13.04 -9.51
CA VAL A 23 -12.25 -13.82 -9.46
C VAL A 23 -12.40 -14.71 -10.70
N PHE A 24 -12.32 -14.12 -11.90
CA PHE A 24 -12.76 -14.81 -13.12
C PHE A 24 -11.68 -15.68 -13.77
N LEU A 25 -10.40 -15.36 -13.58
CA LEU A 25 -9.29 -16.11 -14.18
C LEU A 25 -8.63 -17.07 -13.18
N PHE A 26 -8.61 -16.72 -11.90
CA PHE A 26 -7.86 -17.47 -10.88
C PHE A 26 -8.76 -18.11 -9.80
N GLY A 27 -10.06 -17.81 -9.79
CA GLY A 27 -11.03 -18.46 -8.90
C GLY A 27 -10.96 -18.03 -7.44
N TYR A 28 -10.39 -16.87 -7.13
CA TYR A 28 -10.40 -16.32 -5.77
C TYR A 28 -11.82 -15.87 -5.37
N SER A 29 -12.08 -15.80 -4.07
CA SER A 29 -13.37 -15.31 -3.59
C SER A 29 -13.53 -13.81 -3.87
N ALA A 30 -14.77 -13.35 -4.05
CA ALA A 30 -15.05 -11.92 -4.24
C ALA A 30 -14.53 -11.04 -3.09
N ILE A 31 -14.51 -11.57 -1.86
CA ILE A 31 -13.99 -10.86 -0.69
C ILE A 31 -12.46 -10.73 -0.78
N GLN A 32 -11.74 -11.80 -1.12
CA GLN A 32 -10.29 -11.75 -1.32
C GLN A 32 -9.91 -10.79 -2.44
N ALA A 33 -10.64 -10.84 -3.56
CA ALA A 33 -10.45 -9.95 -4.68
C ALA A 33 -10.72 -8.48 -4.31
N ALA A 34 -11.77 -8.20 -3.53
CA ALA A 34 -12.08 -6.84 -3.08
C ALA A 34 -10.99 -6.28 -2.15
N ILE A 35 -10.48 -7.09 -1.21
CA ILE A 35 -9.35 -6.69 -0.35
C ILE A 35 -8.12 -6.41 -1.21
N ALA A 36 -7.80 -7.31 -2.15
CA ALA A 36 -6.68 -7.12 -3.06
C ALA A 36 -6.83 -5.85 -3.92
N ALA A 37 -8.04 -5.51 -4.36
CA ALA A 37 -8.34 -4.28 -5.09
C ALA A 37 -7.98 -3.03 -4.27
N VAL A 38 -8.43 -3.00 -3.01
CA VAL A 38 -8.20 -1.88 -2.09
C VAL A 38 -6.71 -1.74 -1.78
N LEU A 39 -6.02 -2.86 -1.51
CA LEU A 39 -4.57 -2.86 -1.30
C LEU A 39 -3.81 -2.37 -2.53
N THR A 40 -4.20 -2.83 -3.73
CA THR A 40 -3.61 -2.37 -5.00
C THR A 40 -3.80 -0.87 -5.17
N TRP A 41 -5.01 -0.36 -4.94
CA TRP A 41 -5.31 1.05 -5.07
C TRP A 41 -4.47 1.91 -4.12
N ILE A 42 -4.44 1.55 -2.84
CA ILE A 42 -3.73 2.30 -1.81
C ILE A 42 -2.21 2.23 -2.03
N SER A 43 -1.71 1.07 -2.44
CA SER A 43 -0.28 0.85 -2.64
C SER A 43 0.33 1.73 -3.74
N GLY A 44 -0.48 2.18 -4.69
CA GLY A 44 -0.06 3.15 -5.69
C GLY A 44 0.34 4.50 -5.11
N MET A 45 0.01 4.78 -3.86
CA MET A 45 0.39 6.02 -3.16
C MET A 45 1.58 5.83 -2.20
N LEU A 46 2.02 4.58 -1.97
CA LEU A 46 3.08 4.30 -0.99
C LEU A 46 4.42 4.97 -1.31
N PRO A 47 4.85 5.12 -2.57
CA PRO A 47 6.10 5.81 -2.88
C PRO A 47 6.12 7.26 -2.36
N ASP A 48 4.97 7.92 -2.39
CA ASP A 48 4.83 9.32 -1.96
C ASP A 48 4.92 9.52 -0.44
N LEU A 49 4.97 8.44 0.36
CA LEU A 49 5.10 8.56 1.82
C LEU A 49 6.37 9.32 2.25
N ASP A 50 7.42 9.32 1.43
CA ASP A 50 8.66 10.07 1.70
C ASP A 50 8.69 11.50 1.12
N SER A 51 7.58 11.96 0.52
CA SER A 51 7.49 13.28 -0.11
C SER A 51 7.26 14.44 0.88
N GLU A 52 7.44 15.66 0.38
CA GLU A 52 7.43 16.90 1.18
C GLU A 52 6.06 17.14 1.83
N SER A 53 6.06 17.66 3.06
CA SER A 53 4.85 17.74 3.90
C SER A 53 3.70 18.49 3.21
N GLY A 54 2.58 17.80 3.01
CA GLY A 54 1.36 18.37 2.43
C GLY A 54 0.11 17.74 3.06
N ARG A 55 -1.07 18.26 2.70
CA ARG A 55 -2.34 17.61 3.08
C ARG A 55 -2.43 16.17 2.54
N PRO A 56 -2.11 15.87 1.26
CA PRO A 56 -2.22 14.51 0.72
C PRO A 56 -1.38 13.49 1.48
N ILE A 57 -0.12 13.81 1.77
CA ILE A 57 0.81 12.90 2.46
C ILE A 57 0.38 12.62 3.90
N ARG A 58 -0.15 13.62 4.60
CA ARG A 58 -0.74 13.42 5.92
C ARG A 58 -1.93 12.48 5.88
N GLU A 59 -2.75 12.53 4.83
CA GLU A 59 -3.85 11.57 4.66
C GLU A 59 -3.33 10.16 4.37
N LEU A 60 -2.32 10.01 3.50
CA LEU A 60 -1.70 8.72 3.18
C LEU A 60 -1.10 8.02 4.41
N VAL A 61 -0.38 8.77 5.24
CA VAL A 61 0.14 8.25 6.51
C VAL A 61 -1.01 7.82 7.44
N GLY A 62 -2.12 8.56 7.45
CA GLY A 62 -3.30 8.23 8.26
C GLY A 62 -4.00 6.97 7.81
N LEU A 63 -4.13 6.80 6.50
CA LEU A 63 -4.72 5.64 5.88
C LEU A 63 -3.82 4.40 6.02
N THR A 64 -2.50 4.56 5.90
CA THR A 64 -1.54 3.48 6.21
C THR A 64 -1.61 3.09 7.69
N ALA A 65 -1.71 4.09 8.58
CA ALA A 65 -1.86 3.87 10.01
C ALA A 65 -3.17 3.16 10.38
N SER A 66 -4.27 3.42 9.67
CA SER A 66 -5.56 2.76 9.94
C SER A 66 -5.61 1.33 9.42
N LEU A 67 -4.97 1.03 8.29
CA LEU A 67 -4.90 -0.33 7.74
C LEU A 67 -3.96 -1.25 8.52
N THR A 68 -2.85 -0.71 9.05
CA THR A 68 -1.86 -1.49 9.80
C THR A 68 -2.48 -2.37 10.90
N PRO A 69 -3.27 -1.85 11.86
CA PRO A 69 -3.91 -2.67 12.88
C PRO A 69 -4.88 -3.70 12.30
N LEU A 70 -5.62 -3.37 11.23
CA LEU A 70 -6.61 -4.28 10.65
C LEU A 70 -5.95 -5.54 10.07
N ILE A 71 -4.78 -5.39 9.45
CA ILE A 71 -4.01 -6.52 8.93
C ILE A 71 -3.33 -7.28 10.08
N LEU A 72 -2.72 -6.56 11.03
CA LEU A 72 -1.97 -7.18 12.13
C LEU A 72 -2.87 -7.89 13.15
N LEU A 73 -4.11 -7.45 13.35
CA LEU A 73 -5.06 -8.06 14.28
C LEU A 73 -5.30 -9.55 13.99
N GLN A 74 -5.23 -9.96 12.72
CA GLN A 74 -5.33 -11.37 12.33
C GLN A 74 -4.22 -12.22 12.98
N ASN A 75 -3.00 -11.67 13.08
CA ASN A 75 -1.86 -12.34 13.70
C ASN A 75 -1.95 -12.33 15.22
N VAL A 76 -2.40 -11.22 15.80
CA VAL A 76 -2.59 -11.06 17.24
C VAL A 76 -3.65 -12.03 17.77
N HIS A 77 -4.77 -12.16 17.05
CA HIS A 77 -5.79 -13.16 17.37
C HIS A 77 -5.26 -14.59 17.24
N ALA A 78 -4.43 -14.87 16.24
CA ALA A 78 -3.85 -16.21 16.04
C ALA A 78 -2.92 -16.66 17.18
N ILE A 79 -2.30 -15.73 17.91
CA ILE A 79 -1.50 -16.03 19.11
C ILE A 79 -2.31 -15.96 20.42
N GLY A 80 -3.65 -15.94 20.32
CA GLY A 80 -4.56 -15.99 21.47
C GLY A 80 -4.79 -14.66 22.19
N VAL A 81 -4.36 -13.54 21.63
CA VAL A 81 -4.64 -12.21 22.18
C VAL A 81 -5.98 -11.72 21.65
N SER A 82 -6.95 -11.48 22.53
CA SER A 82 -8.31 -11.06 22.17
C SER A 82 -8.86 -10.00 23.13
N GLY A 83 -10.07 -9.48 22.85
CA GLY A 83 -10.77 -8.52 23.71
C GLY A 83 -10.00 -7.23 23.91
N ASP A 84 -9.95 -6.74 25.14
CA ASP A 84 -9.30 -5.47 25.51
C ASP A 84 -7.81 -5.43 25.14
N ARG A 85 -7.11 -6.57 25.18
CA ARG A 85 -5.69 -6.64 24.80
C ARG A 85 -5.49 -6.45 23.30
N ALA A 86 -6.37 -7.02 22.47
CA ALA A 86 -6.34 -6.83 21.03
C ALA A 86 -6.72 -5.39 20.65
N LEU A 87 -7.70 -4.81 21.35
CA LEU A 87 -8.06 -3.40 21.19
C LEU A 87 -6.89 -2.47 21.55
N LEU A 88 -6.23 -2.69 22.69
CA LEU A 88 -5.06 -1.92 23.09
C LEU A 88 -3.93 -2.04 22.05
N PHE A 89 -3.66 -3.25 21.54
CA PHE A 89 -2.71 -3.45 20.46
C PHE A 89 -3.07 -2.64 19.20
N ALA A 90 -4.35 -2.65 18.80
CA ALA A 90 -4.81 -1.91 17.63
C ALA A 90 -4.64 -0.38 17.81
N LEU A 91 -4.96 0.15 19.00
CA LEU A 91 -4.78 1.56 19.33
C LEU A 91 -3.31 1.96 19.35
N LEU A 92 -2.45 1.14 19.96
CA LEU A 92 -1.01 1.41 20.03
C LEU A 92 -0.37 1.34 18.65
N SER A 93 -0.67 0.32 17.84
CA SER A 93 -0.14 0.19 16.48
C SER A 93 -0.57 1.35 15.58
N TYR A 94 -1.85 1.75 15.63
CA TYR A 94 -2.32 2.97 14.95
C TYR A 94 -1.51 4.20 15.39
N GLY A 95 -1.39 4.43 16.71
CA GLY A 95 -0.67 5.58 17.25
C GLY A 95 0.80 5.60 16.85
N THR A 96 1.47 4.44 16.89
CA THR A 96 2.87 4.28 16.47
C THR A 96 3.04 4.64 14.99
N VAL A 97 2.20 4.15 14.09
CA VAL A 97 2.35 4.47 12.66
C VAL A 97 1.93 5.92 12.38
N ARG A 98 0.80 6.37 12.94
CA ARG A 98 0.24 7.72 12.69
C ARG A 98 1.17 8.83 13.14
N TYR A 99 1.71 8.71 14.35
CA TYR A 99 2.50 9.78 14.99
C TYR A 99 4.00 9.51 14.95
N GLY A 100 4.41 8.25 15.05
CA GLY A 100 5.83 7.85 14.99
C GLY A 100 6.34 7.63 13.57
N GLY A 101 5.50 7.20 12.63
CA GLY A 101 5.90 6.91 11.24
C GLY A 101 6.50 8.12 10.53
N ALA A 102 5.85 9.28 10.63
CA ALA A 102 6.36 10.53 10.03
C ALA A 102 7.71 10.95 10.63
N PHE A 103 7.91 10.76 11.94
CA PHE A 103 9.19 11.02 12.60
C PHE A 103 10.29 10.08 12.10
N LEU A 104 10.00 8.78 11.99
CA LEU A 104 10.96 7.80 11.50
C LEU A 104 11.34 8.06 10.03
N LEU A 105 10.35 8.35 9.18
CA LEU A 105 10.58 8.69 7.78
C LEU A 105 11.52 9.90 7.68
N ALA A 106 11.21 11.00 8.38
CA ALA A 106 12.05 12.20 8.38
C ALA A 106 13.50 11.94 8.87
N LYS A 107 13.71 10.94 9.73
CA LYS A 107 15.03 10.60 10.26
C LYS A 107 15.83 9.63 9.40
N LEU A 108 15.14 8.76 8.66
CA LEU A 108 15.74 7.69 7.85
C LEU A 108 15.93 8.09 6.38
N THR A 109 15.09 8.99 5.85
CA THR A 109 15.17 9.42 4.45
C THR A 109 15.91 10.75 4.35
N VAL A 110 17.14 10.72 3.82
CA VAL A 110 17.97 11.93 3.63
C VAL A 110 17.75 12.55 2.23
N HIS A 111 17.41 11.73 1.24
CA HIS A 111 17.07 12.14 -0.13
C HIS A 111 15.80 11.40 -0.58
N ARG A 112 14.71 12.14 -0.74
CA ARG A 112 13.34 11.66 -1.06
C ARG A 112 13.31 10.93 -2.39
N GLY A 113 13.43 9.62 -2.34
CA GLY A 113 13.80 8.82 -3.51
C GLY A 113 14.07 7.37 -3.14
N MET A 114 14.37 7.09 -1.87
CA MET A 114 14.43 5.71 -1.37
C MET A 114 13.10 4.98 -1.58
N PHE A 115 11.96 5.65 -1.41
CA PHE A 115 10.64 5.04 -1.65
C PHE A 115 10.27 4.97 -3.14
N HIS A 116 10.92 5.77 -4.00
CA HIS A 116 10.74 5.70 -5.45
C HIS A 116 11.70 4.67 -6.07
N SER A 117 11.66 3.44 -5.56
CA SER A 117 12.64 2.41 -5.94
C SER A 117 12.04 1.00 -6.00
N ILE A 118 12.65 0.14 -6.84
CA ILE A 118 12.30 -1.29 -6.91
C ILE A 118 12.52 -2.01 -5.57
N PRO A 119 13.60 -1.75 -4.80
CA PRO A 119 13.72 -2.30 -3.45
C PRO A 119 12.54 -1.94 -2.53
N ALA A 120 12.07 -0.70 -2.54
CA ALA A 120 10.91 -0.29 -1.73
C ALA A 120 9.60 -0.98 -2.15
N LEU A 121 9.42 -1.19 -3.46
CA LEU A 121 8.33 -2.00 -4.01
C LEU A 121 8.39 -3.43 -3.46
N LEU A 122 9.54 -4.09 -3.58
CA LEU A 122 9.72 -5.48 -3.15
C LEU A 122 9.47 -5.64 -1.65
N ILE A 123 10.04 -4.72 -0.85
CA ILE A 123 9.81 -4.70 0.60
C ILE A 123 8.33 -4.51 0.92
N SER A 124 7.62 -3.59 0.25
CA SER A 124 6.20 -3.35 0.52
C SER A 124 5.32 -4.57 0.17
N ALA A 125 5.61 -5.22 -0.96
CA ALA A 125 4.93 -6.43 -1.39
C ALA A 125 5.20 -7.62 -0.44
N GLU A 126 6.46 -7.80 -0.02
CA GLU A 126 6.87 -8.86 0.89
C GLU A 126 6.32 -8.64 2.32
N LEU A 127 6.39 -7.43 2.84
CA LEU A 127 5.76 -7.09 4.12
C LEU A 127 4.27 -7.39 4.10
N THR A 128 3.58 -7.10 3.00
CA THR A 128 2.16 -7.45 2.84
C THR A 128 1.96 -8.97 2.84
N PHE A 129 2.79 -9.72 2.11
CA PHE A 129 2.74 -11.18 2.07
C PHE A 129 2.99 -11.83 3.45
N LEU A 130 3.88 -11.24 4.26
CA LEU A 130 4.21 -11.73 5.60
C LEU A 130 3.16 -11.31 6.65
N ALA A 131 2.64 -10.09 6.55
CA ALA A 131 1.67 -9.55 7.49
C ALA A 131 0.26 -10.10 7.27
N TYR A 132 -0.15 -10.35 6.03
CA TYR A 132 -1.48 -10.89 5.74
C TYR A 132 -1.55 -12.37 6.11
N ARG A 133 -2.44 -12.72 7.05
CA ARG A 133 -2.54 -14.09 7.55
C ARG A 133 -3.58 -14.88 6.76
N SER A 134 -3.14 -15.95 6.11
CA SER A 134 -4.00 -16.95 5.48
C SER A 134 -3.26 -18.29 5.42
N ASP A 135 -4.00 -19.38 5.58
CA ASP A 135 -3.46 -20.74 5.45
C ASP A 135 -3.10 -21.07 3.99
N ASP A 136 -3.75 -20.40 3.03
CA ASP A 136 -3.44 -20.53 1.62
C ASP A 136 -2.39 -19.49 1.19
N VAL A 137 -1.22 -19.98 0.81
CA VAL A 137 -0.12 -19.15 0.28
C VAL A 137 -0.54 -18.34 -0.96
N ARG A 138 -1.48 -18.85 -1.77
CA ARG A 138 -1.99 -18.16 -2.96
C ARG A 138 -2.70 -16.87 -2.60
N VAL A 139 -3.45 -16.86 -1.49
CA VAL A 139 -4.12 -15.66 -0.99
C VAL A 139 -3.11 -14.63 -0.51
N ARG A 140 -2.05 -15.07 0.18
CA ARG A 140 -0.98 -14.16 0.61
C ARG A 140 -0.25 -13.56 -0.58
N LEU A 141 0.02 -14.38 -1.61
CA LEU A 141 0.58 -13.92 -2.88
C LEU A 141 -0.34 -12.92 -3.58
N LEU A 142 -1.65 -13.18 -3.61
CA LEU A 142 -2.64 -12.25 -4.20
C LEU A 142 -2.52 -10.86 -3.57
N MET A 143 -2.45 -10.78 -2.24
CA MET A 143 -2.34 -9.50 -1.52
C MET A 143 -0.99 -8.81 -1.76
N GLY A 144 0.12 -9.55 -1.64
CA GLY A 144 1.46 -9.01 -1.87
C GLY A 144 1.66 -8.52 -3.32
N LEU A 145 1.21 -9.31 -4.29
CA LEU A 145 1.25 -8.93 -5.71
C LEU A 145 0.35 -7.73 -6.01
N GLY A 146 -0.83 -7.63 -5.38
CA GLY A 146 -1.69 -6.46 -5.51
C GLY A 146 -0.97 -5.18 -5.06
N VAL A 147 -0.31 -5.23 -3.89
CA VAL A 147 0.53 -4.11 -3.40
C VAL A 147 1.69 -3.82 -4.35
N GLY A 148 2.34 -4.86 -4.89
CA GLY A 148 3.40 -4.70 -5.88
C GLY A 148 2.93 -4.03 -7.17
N ILE A 149 1.75 -4.41 -7.69
CA ILE A 149 1.16 -3.84 -8.91
C ILE A 149 0.82 -2.37 -8.73
N GLY A 150 0.18 -2.00 -7.62
CA GLY A 150 -0.16 -0.61 -7.36
C GLY A 150 1.11 0.24 -7.21
N PHE A 151 2.07 -0.21 -6.40
CA PHE A 151 3.36 0.48 -6.25
C PHE A 151 4.11 0.61 -7.59
N LEU A 152 4.16 -0.46 -8.38
CA LEU A 152 4.80 -0.43 -9.70
C LEU A 152 4.13 0.59 -10.63
N SER A 153 2.80 0.70 -10.57
CA SER A 153 2.07 1.67 -11.39
C SER A 153 2.51 3.11 -11.13
N HIS A 154 2.87 3.42 -9.87
CA HIS A 154 3.41 4.74 -9.51
C HIS A 154 4.76 4.99 -10.18
N LEU A 155 5.71 4.07 -10.03
CA LEU A 155 7.05 4.18 -10.62
C LEU A 155 6.98 4.30 -12.15
N VAL A 156 6.11 3.50 -12.78
CA VAL A 156 5.90 3.53 -14.23
C VAL A 156 5.31 4.87 -14.66
N LEU A 157 4.28 5.37 -13.97
CA LEU A 157 3.69 6.66 -14.29
C LEU A 157 4.71 7.80 -14.17
N ASP A 158 5.56 7.78 -13.15
CA ASP A 158 6.56 8.82 -12.97
C ASP A 158 7.58 8.87 -14.09
N GLU A 159 8.00 7.70 -14.58
CA GLU A 159 8.90 7.59 -15.72
C GLU A 159 8.20 7.97 -17.04
N LEU A 160 6.95 7.55 -17.25
CA LEU A 160 6.18 7.95 -18.45
C LEU A 160 5.97 9.46 -18.52
N TYR A 161 5.70 10.10 -17.37
CA TYR A 161 5.56 11.55 -17.27
C TYR A 161 6.90 12.30 -17.17
N SER A 162 8.03 11.60 -17.01
CA SER A 162 9.37 12.21 -17.11
C SER A 162 9.75 12.46 -18.58
N VAL A 163 9.29 11.58 -19.48
CA VAL A 163 9.46 11.70 -20.93
C VAL A 163 8.37 12.61 -21.52
N GLN A 164 8.52 13.93 -21.33
CA GLN A 164 7.74 14.90 -22.09
C GLN A 164 8.16 14.88 -23.57
N TRP A 165 7.27 14.39 -24.44
CA TRP A 165 7.39 14.58 -25.90
C TRP A 165 7.16 16.07 -26.23
N ASN A 166 8.25 16.82 -26.47
CA ASN A 166 8.29 18.12 -27.16
C ASN A 166 7.16 19.14 -26.85
N GLY A 167 7.14 19.71 -25.65
CA GLY A 167 6.78 21.13 -25.46
C GLY A 167 5.32 21.57 -25.69
N THR A 168 4.34 20.68 -25.72
CA THR A 168 2.92 21.08 -25.68
C THR A 168 2.31 20.77 -24.31
N ARG A 169 1.84 21.83 -23.64
CA ARG A 169 1.11 21.71 -22.37
C ARG A 169 -0.33 21.30 -22.67
N LEU A 170 -0.83 20.28 -21.96
CA LEU A 170 -2.27 20.04 -21.80
C LEU A 170 -2.91 21.18 -20.99
#